data_AF-A0A1Q8FNH4-F1
#
_entry.id   AF-A0A1Q8FNH4-F1
#
_cell.length_a   1.000
_cell.length_b   1.000
_cell.length_c   1.000
_cell.angle_alpha   90.00
_cell.angle_beta   90.00
_cell.angle_gamma   90.00
#
_symmetry.space_group_name_H-M   'P 1'
#
loop_
_entity.id
_entity.type
_entity.pdbx_description
1 polymer ?
#
loop_
_entity_poly.entity_id
_entity_poly.type
_entity_poly.pdbx_seq_one_letter_code
_entity_poly.pdbx_strand_id
1 'polypeptide(L)'
;MRLPSVILIAAAFLGGCFYSEDALISRGQADYPLEEGVYSHTPYLADGVTPFDRPAWTGEIERSWGRYVSDDEGFPHDGIRLKEIADGLFIAMRRDDDNWSYGLVRVFPGGIATYHAPECRNVEAAILDRYDVTPHEEERGYCQVDDWNRLVGVMLSYVDALGEDMPIDGVYRRVE
;
A
#
# COMPACT_ATOMS: atom_id res chain seq x y z
N MET A 1 27.16 -14.66 -29.68
CA MET A 1 26.72 -14.94 -28.30
C MET A 1 26.03 -13.70 -27.78
N ARG A 2 24.71 -13.78 -27.56
CA ARG A 2 23.91 -12.67 -27.03
C ARG A 2 24.07 -12.71 -25.52
N LEU A 3 24.56 -11.61 -24.92
CA LEU A 3 24.53 -11.46 -23.47
C LEU A 3 23.06 -11.53 -23.01
N PRO A 4 22.71 -12.31 -21.99
CA PRO A 4 21.40 -12.20 -21.38
C PRO A 4 21.34 -10.82 -20.70
N SER A 5 20.47 -9.95 -21.19
CA SER A 5 20.05 -8.76 -20.48
C SER A 5 19.41 -9.23 -19.18
N VAL A 6 20.15 -9.12 -18.08
CA VAL A 6 19.58 -9.23 -16.74
C VAL A 6 18.63 -8.05 -16.62
N ILE A 7 17.33 -8.34 -16.76
CA ILE A 7 16.26 -7.45 -16.33
C ILE A 7 16.43 -7.35 -14.82
N LEU A 8 17.12 -6.30 -14.37
CA LEU A 8 17.08 -5.86 -12.99
C LEU A 8 15.63 -5.44 -12.73
N ILE A 9 14.87 -6.38 -12.19
CA ILE A 9 13.54 -6.14 -11.64
C ILE A 9 13.73 -5.01 -10.61
N ALA A 10 13.04 -3.89 -10.84
CA ALA A 10 12.97 -2.77 -9.93
C ALA A 10 12.18 -3.18 -8.68
N ALA A 11 12.81 -4.02 -7.85
CA ALA A 11 12.30 -4.45 -6.54
C ALA A 11 12.32 -3.31 -5.50
N ALA A 12 12.53 -2.05 -5.92
CA ALA A 12 12.73 -0.89 -5.05
C ALA A 12 11.54 0.09 -4.99
N PHE A 13 10.38 -0.24 -5.58
CA PHE A 13 9.28 0.75 -5.71
C PHE A 13 7.88 0.19 -5.40
N LEU A 14 7.76 -0.71 -4.43
CA LEU A 14 6.44 -1.13 -3.92
C LEU A 14 6.26 -0.90 -2.42
N GLY A 15 7.24 -0.29 -1.75
CA GLY A 15 7.05 0.29 -0.43
C GLY A 15 6.49 1.69 -0.61
N GLY A 16 5.32 1.98 -0.04
CA GLY A 16 4.88 3.36 0.12
C GLY A 16 5.99 4.15 0.79
N CYS A 17 6.24 5.36 0.31
CA CYS A 17 7.38 6.14 0.77
C CYS A 17 7.21 6.68 2.20
N PHE A 18 6.03 6.51 2.79
CA PHE A 18 5.78 6.79 4.19
C PHE A 18 6.16 5.57 5.02
N TYR A 19 7.02 5.78 6.02
CA TYR A 19 7.49 4.71 6.89
C TYR A 19 7.65 5.14 8.34
N SER A 20 7.81 4.16 9.23
CA SER A 20 8.15 4.35 10.65
C SER A 20 8.98 3.19 11.17
N GLU A 21 9.75 3.44 12.24
CA GLU A 21 10.53 2.39 12.91
C GLU A 21 9.61 1.43 13.69
N ASP A 22 8.59 1.99 14.34
CA ASP A 22 7.60 1.26 15.13
C ASP A 22 6.30 1.03 14.36
N ALA A 23 5.61 -0.07 14.66
CA ALA A 23 4.33 -0.39 14.03
C ALA A 23 3.23 0.57 14.51
N LEU A 24 2.68 1.38 13.61
CA LEU A 24 1.57 2.30 13.95
C LEU A 24 0.19 1.62 13.97
N ILE A 25 0.04 0.46 13.35
CA ILE A 25 -1.17 -0.37 13.43
C ILE A 25 -0.90 -1.61 14.28
N SER A 26 -1.36 -1.58 15.53
CA SER A 26 -1.27 -2.76 16.40
C SER A 26 -2.24 -3.86 15.97
N ARG A 27 -2.00 -5.10 16.42
CA ARG A 27 -2.89 -6.24 16.17
C ARG A 27 -4.34 -5.97 16.59
N GLY A 28 -4.55 -5.29 17.72
CA GLY A 28 -5.89 -5.03 18.26
C GLY A 28 -6.64 -3.91 17.56
N GLN A 29 -5.95 -3.12 16.73
CA GLN A 29 -6.55 -2.01 15.99
C GLN A 29 -6.85 -2.37 14.54
N ALA A 30 -6.27 -3.47 14.02
CA ALA A 30 -6.43 -3.87 12.62
C ALA A 30 -7.89 -4.16 12.26
N ASP A 31 -8.33 -3.60 11.14
CA ASP A 31 -9.64 -3.81 10.53
C ASP A 31 -9.55 -4.84 9.40
N TYR A 32 -10.68 -5.48 9.06
CA TYR A 32 -10.72 -6.55 8.07
C TYR A 32 -11.82 -6.36 7.02
N PRO A 33 -11.67 -5.37 6.13
CA PRO A 33 -12.68 -5.07 5.12
C PRO A 33 -12.78 -6.12 4.00
N LEU A 34 -11.74 -6.92 3.79
CA LEU A 34 -11.74 -8.06 2.86
C LEU A 34 -12.06 -9.35 3.61
N GLU A 35 -13.06 -10.08 3.16
CA GLU A 35 -13.39 -11.44 3.62
C GLU A 35 -12.27 -12.42 3.25
N GLU A 36 -12.25 -13.57 3.93
CA GLU A 36 -11.35 -14.67 3.57
C GLU A 36 -11.84 -15.37 2.29
N GLY A 37 -10.92 -15.91 1.50
CA GLY A 37 -11.21 -16.67 0.29
C GLY A 37 -10.23 -16.39 -0.84
N VAL A 38 -10.57 -16.84 -2.05
CA VAL A 38 -9.68 -16.73 -3.21
C VAL A 38 -9.78 -15.35 -3.85
N TYR A 39 -8.63 -14.72 -4.06
CA TYR A 39 -8.50 -13.43 -4.73
C TYR A 39 -7.57 -13.54 -5.92
N SER A 40 -7.84 -12.72 -6.94
CA SER A 40 -6.91 -12.40 -8.02
C SER A 40 -6.33 -11.01 -7.79
N HIS A 41 -5.05 -10.84 -8.12
CA HIS A 41 -4.34 -9.57 -8.10
C HIS A 41 -3.88 -9.20 -9.51
N THR A 42 -4.26 -8.00 -9.95
CA THR A 42 -3.85 -7.44 -11.24
C THR A 42 -3.14 -6.11 -10.98
N PRO A 43 -1.81 -6.05 -11.14
CA PRO A 43 -1.06 -4.80 -11.11
C PRO A 43 -1.46 -3.86 -12.24
N TYR A 44 -1.21 -2.58 -12.05
CA TYR A 44 -1.26 -1.56 -13.09
C TYR A 44 0.16 -1.27 -13.62
N LEU A 45 0.25 -0.77 -14.85
CA LEU A 45 1.47 -0.24 -15.42
C LEU A 45 1.86 1.05 -14.68
N ALA A 46 3.10 1.50 -14.87
CA ALA A 46 3.62 2.71 -14.26
C ALA A 46 2.89 4.01 -14.66
N ASP A 47 1.94 3.94 -15.61
CA ASP A 47 1.05 5.05 -15.94
C ASP A 47 -0.11 5.21 -14.94
N GLY A 48 -0.28 4.26 -14.01
CA GLY A 48 -1.30 4.28 -12.96
C GLY A 48 -2.74 4.09 -13.45
N VAL A 49 -2.94 3.85 -14.75
CA VAL A 49 -4.27 3.77 -15.39
C VAL A 49 -4.47 2.51 -16.22
N THR A 50 -3.40 1.89 -16.71
CA THR A 50 -3.47 0.70 -17.56
C THR A 50 -3.22 -0.57 -16.73
N PRO A 51 -4.21 -1.44 -16.50
CA PRO A 51 -3.98 -2.72 -15.84
C PRO A 51 -3.15 -3.68 -16.71
N PHE A 52 -2.50 -4.66 -16.10
CA PHE A 52 -1.92 -5.80 -16.81
C PHE A 52 -3.03 -6.60 -17.52
N ASP A 53 -2.69 -7.22 -18.66
CA ASP A 53 -3.65 -8.02 -19.46
C ASP A 53 -4.23 -9.24 -18.74
N ARG A 54 -3.60 -9.68 -17.63
CA ARG A 54 -4.00 -10.84 -16.83
C ARG A 54 -3.59 -10.67 -15.37
N PRO A 55 -4.24 -11.39 -14.44
CA PRO A 55 -3.77 -11.45 -13.05
C PRO A 55 -2.31 -11.90 -12.97
N ALA A 56 -1.54 -11.21 -12.13
CA ALA A 56 -0.16 -11.58 -11.82
C ALA A 56 -0.09 -12.61 -10.68
N TRP A 57 -1.15 -12.68 -9.87
CA TRP A 57 -1.27 -13.62 -8.76
C TRP A 57 -2.74 -13.99 -8.54
N THR A 58 -2.98 -15.23 -8.14
CA THR A 58 -4.28 -15.71 -7.67
C THR A 58 -4.05 -16.71 -6.55
N GLY A 59 -4.68 -16.51 -5.40
CA GLY A 59 -4.52 -17.39 -4.25
C GLY A 59 -5.53 -17.11 -3.15
N GLU A 60 -5.58 -18.00 -2.16
CA GLU A 60 -6.42 -17.83 -0.98
C GLU A 60 -5.80 -16.80 -0.03
N ILE A 61 -6.62 -15.89 0.48
CA ILE A 61 -6.26 -14.90 1.49
C ILE A 61 -7.01 -15.27 2.77
N GLU A 62 -6.27 -15.41 3.86
CA GLU A 62 -6.78 -15.68 5.20
C GLU A 62 -6.41 -14.55 6.17
N ARG A 63 -6.98 -14.60 7.39
CA ARG A 63 -6.63 -13.69 8.48
C ARG A 63 -5.89 -14.44 9.57
N SER A 64 -4.68 -13.98 9.89
CA SER A 64 -3.87 -14.57 10.96
C SER A 64 -3.14 -13.50 11.77
N TRP A 65 -3.22 -13.57 13.10
CA TRP A 65 -2.48 -12.69 14.02
C TRP A 65 -2.57 -11.18 13.74
N GLY A 66 -3.72 -10.70 13.26
CA GLY A 66 -3.90 -9.28 12.93
C GLY A 66 -3.54 -8.91 11.50
N ARG A 67 -3.31 -9.87 10.61
CA ARG A 67 -2.75 -9.68 9.28
C ARG A 67 -3.54 -10.45 8.24
N TYR A 68 -3.47 -9.98 7.00
CA TYR A 68 -3.81 -10.79 5.83
C TYR A 68 -2.59 -11.63 5.43
N VAL A 69 -2.81 -12.92 5.19
CA VAL A 69 -1.76 -13.88 4.82
C VAL A 69 -2.24 -14.81 3.72
N SER A 70 -1.30 -15.47 3.05
CA SER A 70 -1.58 -16.54 2.09
C SER A 70 -0.53 -17.65 2.23
N ASP A 71 -0.95 -18.90 2.01
CA ASP A 71 -0.03 -20.04 1.90
C ASP A 71 0.72 -20.07 0.55
N ASP A 72 0.33 -19.23 -0.41
CA ASP A 72 1.04 -19.07 -1.67
C ASP A 72 2.26 -18.14 -1.47
N GLU A 73 3.46 -18.69 -1.69
CA GLU A 73 4.75 -17.99 -1.52
C GLU A 73 4.89 -16.71 -2.37
N GLY A 74 4.02 -16.49 -3.35
CA GLY A 74 3.99 -15.33 -4.22
C GLY A 74 3.04 -14.20 -3.80
N PHE A 75 2.39 -14.27 -2.62
CA PHE A 75 1.41 -13.25 -2.22
C PHE A 75 2.04 -11.84 -2.07
N PRO A 76 1.70 -10.87 -2.95
CA PRO A 76 2.46 -9.61 -3.03
C PRO A 76 2.37 -8.70 -1.80
N HIS A 77 1.33 -8.89 -0.99
CA HIS A 77 1.04 -8.07 0.18
C HIS A 77 0.89 -8.95 1.43
N ASP A 78 1.74 -9.98 1.54
CA ASP A 78 1.75 -10.83 2.72
C ASP A 78 2.01 -10.03 4.00
N GLY A 79 1.27 -10.39 5.05
CA GLY A 79 1.42 -9.83 6.37
C GLY A 79 0.86 -8.41 6.54
N ILE A 80 0.10 -7.85 5.60
CA ILE A 80 -0.45 -6.48 5.76
C ILE A 80 -1.47 -6.38 6.89
N ARG A 81 -1.50 -5.22 7.55
CA ARG A 81 -2.60 -4.80 8.42
C ARG A 81 -3.32 -3.62 7.80
N LEU A 82 -4.64 -3.57 7.94
CA LEU A 82 -5.43 -2.43 7.48
C LEU A 82 -6.00 -1.68 8.67
N LYS A 83 -6.13 -0.36 8.55
CA LYS A 83 -6.89 0.47 9.49
C LYS A 83 -7.68 1.52 8.75
N GLU A 84 -8.98 1.60 9.01
CA GLU A 84 -9.88 2.55 8.36
C GLU A 84 -9.58 3.98 8.82
N ILE A 85 -9.52 4.90 7.86
CA ILE A 85 -9.28 6.33 8.09
C ILE A 85 -10.40 7.22 7.55
N ALA A 86 -11.19 6.70 6.61
CA ALA A 86 -12.43 7.28 6.09
C ALA A 86 -13.26 6.14 5.47
N ASP A 87 -14.54 6.39 5.16
CA ASP A 87 -15.46 5.37 4.63
C ASP A 87 -14.86 4.62 3.43
N GLY A 88 -14.60 3.33 3.61
CA GLY A 88 -14.02 2.45 2.59
C GLY A 88 -12.56 2.73 2.24
N LEU A 89 -11.87 3.62 2.97
CA LEU A 89 -10.46 3.98 2.78
C LEU A 89 -9.63 3.59 4.00
N PHE A 90 -8.57 2.83 3.74
CA PHE A 90 -7.72 2.23 4.75
C PHE A 90 -6.27 2.62 4.52
N ILE A 91 -5.51 2.75 5.61
CA ILE A 91 -4.06 2.66 5.55
C ILE A 91 -3.68 1.19 5.64
N ALA A 92 -2.87 0.73 4.69
CA ALA A 92 -2.21 -0.55 4.73
C ALA A 92 -0.81 -0.40 5.33
N MET A 93 -0.50 -1.18 6.36
CA MET A 93 0.82 -1.26 6.96
C MET A 93 1.46 -2.61 6.64
N ARG A 94 2.63 -2.58 6.00
CA ARG A 94 3.45 -3.76 5.72
C ARG A 94 4.77 -3.67 6.48
N ARG A 95 5.33 -4.81 6.84
CA ARG A 95 6.71 -4.89 7.33
C ARG A 95 7.64 -4.90 6.13
N ASP A 96 8.61 -3.99 6.12
CA ASP A 96 9.81 -4.09 5.29
C ASP A 96 11.00 -4.48 6.19
N ASP A 97 12.22 -4.60 5.63
CA ASP A 97 13.39 -5.17 6.34
C ASP A 97 13.55 -4.61 7.77
N ASP A 98 13.75 -3.29 7.88
CA ASP A 98 13.98 -2.61 9.16
C ASP A 98 12.79 -1.75 9.62
N ASN A 99 11.84 -1.44 8.73
CA ASN A 99 10.79 -0.44 8.95
C ASN A 99 9.38 -0.98 8.68
N TRP A 100 8.38 -0.17 8.96
CA TRP A 100 6.99 -0.36 8.54
C TRP A 100 6.66 0.65 7.46
N SER A 101 6.15 0.19 6.31
CA SER A 101 5.68 1.07 5.23
C SER A 101 4.17 1.17 5.18
N TYR A 102 3.71 2.32 4.67
CA TYR A 102 2.30 2.68 4.64
C TYR A 102 1.82 2.99 3.23
N GLY A 103 0.75 2.30 2.82
CA GLY A 103 0.02 2.55 1.58
C GLY A 103 -1.45 2.85 1.83
N LEU A 104 -2.18 3.14 0.78
CA LEU A 104 -3.62 3.33 0.78
C LEU A 104 -4.30 2.13 0.15
N VAL A 105 -5.40 1.69 0.76
CA VAL A 105 -6.30 0.68 0.20
C VAL A 105 -7.71 1.24 0.20
N ARG A 106 -8.37 1.21 -0.95
CA ARG A 106 -9.79 1.51 -1.06
C ARG A 106 -10.55 0.21 -1.30
N VAL A 107 -11.55 -0.07 -0.47
CA VAL A 107 -12.39 -1.26 -0.57
C VAL A 107 -13.77 -0.87 -1.08
N PHE A 108 -14.25 -1.62 -2.07
CA PHE A 108 -15.55 -1.44 -2.69
C PHE A 108 -16.45 -2.64 -2.38
N PRO A 109 -17.78 -2.47 -2.43
CA PRO A 109 -18.72 -3.58 -2.35
C PRO A 109 -18.38 -4.69 -3.36
N GLY A 110 -18.60 -5.95 -2.96
CA GLY A 110 -18.33 -7.11 -3.82
C GLY A 110 -16.90 -7.66 -3.75
N GLY A 111 -16.10 -7.28 -2.74
CA GLY A 111 -14.77 -7.86 -2.52
C GLY A 111 -13.72 -7.36 -3.51
N ILE A 112 -13.85 -6.10 -3.94
CA ILE A 112 -12.86 -5.42 -4.80
C ILE A 112 -12.07 -4.46 -3.92
N ALA A 113 -10.75 -4.50 -4.01
CA ALA A 113 -9.88 -3.51 -3.39
C ALA A 113 -8.88 -2.96 -4.39
N THR A 114 -8.66 -1.65 -4.37
CA THR A 114 -7.55 -1.02 -5.08
C THR A 114 -6.52 -0.56 -4.07
N TYR A 115 -5.25 -0.57 -4.43
CA TYR A 115 -4.21 -0.03 -3.57
C TYR A 115 -3.32 0.94 -4.33
N HIS A 116 -2.68 1.82 -3.57
CA HIS A 116 -1.75 2.81 -4.04
C HIS A 116 -0.69 3.05 -2.97
N ALA A 117 0.56 3.22 -3.37
CA ALA A 117 1.70 3.54 -2.52
C ALA A 117 2.06 5.03 -2.69
N PRO A 118 1.59 5.94 -1.80
CA PRO A 118 1.88 7.36 -1.93
C PRO A 118 3.37 7.65 -1.81
N GLU A 119 3.88 8.48 -2.71
CA GLU A 119 5.24 9.01 -2.62
C GLU A 119 5.23 10.36 -1.88
N CYS A 120 6.12 10.55 -0.90
CA CYS A 120 6.11 11.77 -0.11
C CYS A 120 6.45 13.02 -0.94
N ARG A 121 7.24 12.86 -2.01
CA ARG A 121 7.54 13.95 -2.95
C ARG A 121 6.30 14.52 -3.66
N ASN A 122 5.19 13.77 -3.67
CA ASN A 122 3.93 14.17 -4.28
C ASN A 122 2.98 14.83 -3.26
N VAL A 123 3.41 15.01 -2.01
CA VAL A 123 2.68 15.78 -0.99
C VAL A 123 3.22 17.21 -0.97
N GLU A 124 2.31 18.19 -0.90
CA GLU A 124 2.68 19.59 -0.78
C GLU A 124 3.48 19.86 0.50
N ALA A 125 4.55 20.67 0.39
CA ALA A 125 5.41 20.99 1.53
C ALA A 125 4.64 21.60 2.72
N ALA A 126 3.57 22.37 2.46
CA ALA A 126 2.72 22.95 3.51
C ALA A 126 1.95 21.88 4.31
N ILE A 127 1.61 20.75 3.69
CA ILE A 127 0.98 19.61 4.37
C ILE A 127 2.00 18.87 5.23
N LEU A 128 3.20 18.64 4.69
CA LEU A 128 4.29 18.01 5.44
C LEU A 128 4.67 18.84 6.69
N ASP A 129 4.80 20.16 6.54
CA ASP A 129 5.04 21.10 7.65
C ASP A 129 3.91 21.07 8.68
N ARG A 130 2.65 21.14 8.22
CA ARG A 130 1.47 21.10 9.10
C ARG A 130 1.43 19.85 10.00
N TYR A 131 1.85 18.72 9.47
CA TYR A 131 1.82 17.45 10.20
C TYR A 131 3.19 17.06 10.79
N ASP A 132 4.18 17.94 10.73
CA ASP A 132 5.53 17.69 11.26
C ASP A 132 6.12 16.37 10.72
N VAL A 133 6.01 16.20 9.40
CA VAL A 133 6.53 15.04 8.66
C VAL A 133 7.82 15.43 7.96
N THR A 134 8.87 14.67 8.24
CA THR A 134 10.22 14.98 7.74
C THR A 134 10.56 14.09 6.55
N PRO A 135 10.90 14.66 5.38
CA PRO A 135 11.48 13.91 4.29
C PRO A 135 12.79 13.26 4.71
N HIS A 136 13.00 12.02 4.28
CA HIS A 136 14.26 11.33 4.49
C HIS A 136 15.39 12.11 3.81
N GLU A 137 16.47 12.37 4.55
CA GLU A 137 17.57 13.21 4.06
C GLU A 137 18.32 12.56 2.87
N GLU A 138 18.54 11.25 2.95
CA GLU A 138 19.29 10.49 1.94
C GLU A 138 18.40 9.87 0.85
N GLU A 139 17.21 9.36 1.19
CA GLU A 139 16.32 8.68 0.24
C GLU A 139 15.21 9.58 -0.28
N ARG A 140 15.44 10.16 -1.46
CA ARG A 140 14.48 11.06 -2.10
C ARG A 140 13.15 10.34 -2.34
N GLY A 141 12.08 10.94 -1.81
CA GLY A 141 10.72 10.45 -1.96
C GLY A 141 10.15 9.85 -0.68
N TYR A 142 11.01 9.48 0.28
CA TYR A 142 10.65 8.88 1.56
C TYR A 142 10.36 9.91 2.64
N CYS A 143 9.44 9.61 3.55
CA CYS A 143 9.10 10.41 4.72
C CYS A 143 8.87 9.52 5.94
N GLN A 144 9.52 9.87 7.04
CA GLN A 144 9.30 9.22 8.33
C GLN A 144 8.09 9.84 9.02
N VAL A 145 7.21 8.99 9.54
CA VAL A 145 6.02 9.38 10.30
C VAL A 145 5.79 8.40 11.44
N ASP A 146 6.19 8.76 12.66
CA ASP A 146 6.10 7.86 13.83
C ASP A 146 4.87 8.11 14.72
N ASP A 147 3.90 8.90 14.24
CA ASP A 147 2.63 9.12 14.92
C ASP A 147 1.44 8.82 13.99
N TRP A 148 0.49 8.05 14.52
CA TRP A 148 -0.70 7.64 13.78
C TRP A 148 -1.54 8.83 13.29
N ASN A 149 -1.74 9.86 14.12
CA ASN A 149 -2.60 10.99 13.72
C ASN A 149 -1.93 11.84 12.65
N ARG A 150 -0.60 12.00 12.70
CA ARG A 150 0.18 12.66 11.64
C ARG A 150 0.08 11.88 10.33
N LEU A 151 0.23 10.55 10.38
CA LEU A 151 0.10 9.70 9.19
C LEU A 151 -1.30 9.81 8.57
N VAL A 152 -2.36 9.68 9.38
CA VAL A 152 -3.74 9.85 8.93
C VAL A 152 -3.94 11.22 8.30
N GLY A 153 -3.44 12.27 8.95
CA GLY A 153 -3.54 13.63 8.46
C GLY A 153 -2.92 13.83 7.08
N VAL A 154 -1.69 13.39 6.89
CA VAL A 154 -1.00 13.47 5.59
C VAL A 154 -1.71 12.62 4.52
N MET A 155 -2.10 11.39 4.86
CA MET A 155 -2.76 10.48 3.92
C MET A 155 -4.11 11.04 3.44
N LEU A 156 -4.92 11.60 4.35
CA LEU A 156 -6.18 12.23 3.97
C LEU A 156 -5.96 13.49 3.14
N SER A 157 -4.95 14.31 3.46
CA SER A 157 -4.61 15.48 2.64
C SER A 157 -4.08 15.09 1.25
N TYR A 158 -3.34 13.99 1.14
CA TYR A 158 -2.91 13.44 -0.15
C TYR A 158 -4.09 12.98 -1.00
N VAL A 159 -5.04 12.25 -0.40
CA VAL A 159 -6.26 11.81 -1.11
C VAL A 159 -7.12 13.00 -1.52
N ASP A 160 -7.29 14.01 -0.67
CA ASP A 160 -8.06 15.21 -0.98
C ASP A 160 -7.47 16.00 -2.15
N ALA A 161 -6.14 16.13 -2.19
CA ALA A 161 -5.44 16.85 -3.26
C ALA A 161 -5.55 16.17 -4.62
N LEU A 162 -5.56 14.84 -4.66
CA LEU A 162 -5.65 14.07 -5.91
C LEU A 162 -7.10 13.78 -6.33
N GLY A 163 -8.01 13.61 -5.37
CA GLY A 163 -9.42 13.32 -5.65
C GLY A 163 -9.60 12.12 -6.59
N GLU A 164 -10.22 12.36 -7.73
CA GLU A 164 -10.48 11.35 -8.77
C GLU A 164 -9.22 10.94 -9.56
N ASP A 165 -8.14 11.75 -9.50
CA ASP A 165 -6.87 11.51 -10.19
C ASP A 165 -5.90 10.63 -9.38
N MET A 166 -6.36 10.05 -8.26
CA MET A 166 -5.54 9.17 -7.43
C MET A 166 -5.09 7.93 -8.24
N PRO A 167 -3.77 7.67 -8.35
CA PRO A 167 -3.27 6.51 -9.06
C PRO A 167 -3.72 5.20 -8.40
N ILE A 168 -3.74 4.14 -9.21
CA ILE A 168 -3.99 2.78 -8.75
C ILE A 168 -2.79 1.94 -9.17
N ASP A 169 -2.13 1.30 -8.20
CA ASP A 169 -0.99 0.42 -8.45
C ASP A 169 -1.43 -1.01 -8.73
N GLY A 170 -2.62 -1.38 -8.26
CA GLY A 170 -3.20 -2.69 -8.54
C GLY A 170 -4.55 -2.90 -7.91
N VAL A 171 -5.18 -3.99 -8.32
CA VAL A 171 -6.55 -4.35 -7.92
C VAL A 171 -6.58 -5.79 -7.45
N TYR A 172 -7.21 -6.00 -6.31
CA TYR A 172 -7.67 -7.28 -5.81
C TYR A 172 -9.14 -7.48 -6.16
N ARG A 173 -9.49 -8.65 -6.68
CA ARG A 173 -10.87 -9.06 -6.91
C ARG A 173 -11.07 -10.47 -6.38
N ARG A 174 -12.11 -10.65 -5.55
CA ARG A 174 -12.52 -11.99 -5.13
C ARG A 174 -12.91 -12.83 -6.34
N VAL A 175 -12.46 -14.07 -6.35
CA VAL A 175 -12.78 -15.08 -7.38
C VAL A 175 -13.68 -16.09 -6.69
N GLU A 176 -14.92 -16.22 -7.19
CA GLU A 176 -15.91 -17.17 -6.66
C GLU A 176 -15.47 -18.63 -6.81
#